data_AF-A0A9D9PY21-F1
#
_entry.id   AF-A0A9D9PY21-F1
#
_cell.length_a   1.000
_cell.length_b   1.000
_cell.length_c   1.000
_cell.angle_alpha   90.00
_cell.angle_beta   90.00
_cell.angle_gamma   90.00
#
_symmetry.space_group_name_H-M   'P 1'
#
loop_
_entity.id
_entity.type
_entity.pdbx_description
1 polymer ?
#
loop_
_entity_poly.entity_id
_entity_poly.type
_entity_poly.pdbx_seq_one_letter_code
_entity_poly.pdbx_strand_id
1 'polypeptide(L)'
;MAECNHDCSSCSQKCSKESLLAPMNKASKVKRVIGVVSGKGGVGKSLVTSMLAVTMQRRGYQAAVLDADITGPSIPKAFGLKSGSVEGSELGMFPPKTKTGIEVMSVNLLIDDETKPVVWRGPVIAGTVKQFWSDVVWNDVDYMFVDMPPGTGDVPLTVFQSLPLDGI
;
A
#
# COMPACT_ATOMS: atom_id res chain seq x y z
N MET A 1 22.93 -13.05 -34.97
CA MET A 1 22.61 -12.94 -33.54
C MET A 1 23.44 -11.78 -33.02
N ALA A 2 22.81 -10.63 -32.74
CA ALA A 2 23.54 -9.45 -32.26
C ALA A 2 23.41 -9.41 -30.73
N GLU A 3 24.54 -9.54 -30.04
CA GLU A 3 24.66 -9.34 -28.60
C GLU A 3 24.40 -7.87 -28.26
N CYS A 4 23.50 -7.64 -27.31
CA CYS A 4 23.15 -6.30 -26.84
C CYS A 4 24.01 -5.96 -25.62
N ASN A 5 24.88 -4.96 -25.73
CA ASN A 5 25.88 -4.63 -24.70
C ASN A 5 25.47 -3.48 -23.76
N HIS A 6 24.15 -3.30 -23.53
CA HIS A 6 23.56 -2.30 -22.61
C HIS A 6 24.00 -0.82 -22.78
N ASP A 7 24.76 -0.49 -23.83
CA ASP A 7 25.24 0.86 -24.10
C ASP A 7 24.21 1.63 -24.96
N CYS A 8 23.38 2.42 -24.30
CA CYS A 8 22.19 3.08 -24.88
C CYS A 8 22.48 4.28 -25.79
N SER A 9 23.74 4.52 -26.18
CA SER A 9 24.11 5.62 -27.07
C SER A 9 23.93 5.29 -28.56
N SER A 10 23.78 4.01 -28.92
CA SER A 10 23.76 3.54 -30.33
C SER A 10 22.46 2.85 -30.77
N CYS A 11 21.46 2.72 -29.89
CA CYS A 11 20.24 1.97 -30.19
C CYS A 11 19.07 2.91 -30.57
N SER A 12 18.64 2.86 -31.82
CA SER A 12 17.48 3.58 -32.36
C SER A 12 16.12 2.94 -32.03
N GLN A 13 16.08 2.01 -31.08
CA GLN A 13 14.82 1.52 -30.51
C GLN A 13 14.25 2.57 -29.55
N LYS A 14 12.95 2.81 -29.66
CA LYS A 14 12.19 3.56 -28.64
C LYS A 14 12.26 2.78 -27.33
N CYS A 15 13.27 3.06 -26.50
CA CYS A 15 13.23 2.74 -25.08
C CYS A 15 12.15 3.64 -24.46
N SER A 16 10.89 3.22 -24.53
CA SER A 16 9.89 3.73 -23.61
C SER A 16 10.40 3.36 -22.21
N LYS A 17 10.75 4.37 -21.41
CA LYS A 17 10.92 4.16 -19.97
C LYS A 17 9.56 3.67 -19.47
N GLU A 18 9.42 2.36 -19.31
CA GLU A 18 8.22 1.80 -18.69
C GLU A 18 8.13 2.40 -17.29
N SER A 19 6.99 3.02 -17.00
CA SER A 19 6.75 3.55 -15.67
C SER A 19 6.78 2.39 -14.69
N LEU A 20 7.58 2.51 -13.63
CA LEU A 20 7.58 1.53 -12.54
C LEU A 20 6.29 1.59 -11.71
N LEU A 21 5.48 2.65 -11.90
CA LEU A 21 4.22 2.83 -11.23
C LEU A 21 3.20 1.76 -11.61
N ALA A 22 2.57 1.20 -10.60
CA ALA A 22 1.46 0.28 -10.75
C ALA A 22 0.21 1.02 -11.24
N PRO A 23 -0.55 0.42 -12.18
CA PRO A 23 -1.84 0.97 -12.55
C PRO A 23 -2.79 0.87 -11.36
N MET A 24 -3.57 1.92 -11.10
CA MET A 24 -4.63 1.88 -10.10
C MET A 24 -5.88 1.20 -10.68
N ASN A 25 -6.73 0.63 -9.82
CA ASN A 25 -8.04 0.14 -10.24
C ASN A 25 -8.83 1.24 -10.97
N LYS A 26 -9.52 0.89 -12.07
CA LYS A 26 -10.27 1.85 -12.91
C LYS A 26 -11.46 2.49 -12.18
N ALA A 27 -12.02 1.80 -11.19
CA ALA A 27 -13.11 2.30 -10.37
C ALA A 27 -12.61 3.18 -9.22
N SER A 28 -11.30 3.45 -9.15
CA SER A 28 -10.69 4.17 -8.04
C SER A 28 -10.26 5.58 -8.33
N LYS A 29 -10.26 6.40 -7.27
CA LYS A 29 -9.72 7.76 -7.32
C LYS A 29 -9.06 8.12 -5.99
N VAL A 30 -7.74 8.24 -6.00
CA VAL A 30 -6.95 8.72 -4.86
C VAL A 30 -6.30 10.05 -5.21
N LYS A 31 -6.60 11.11 -4.46
CA LYS A 31 -6.09 12.46 -4.77
C LYS A 31 -4.68 12.70 -4.23
N ARG A 32 -4.38 12.20 -3.02
CA ARG A 32 -3.08 12.34 -2.36
C ARG A 32 -2.64 11.04 -1.73
N VAL A 33 -1.41 10.62 -2.00
CA VAL A 33 -0.79 9.43 -1.40
C VAL A 33 0.43 9.84 -0.57
N ILE A 34 0.38 9.61 0.73
CA ILE A 34 1.42 10.01 1.69
C ILE A 34 2.04 8.76 2.32
N GLY A 35 3.34 8.56 2.16
CA GLY A 35 4.06 7.44 2.73
C GLY A 35 4.54 7.72 4.16
N VAL A 36 4.07 6.97 5.15
CA VAL A 36 4.53 7.12 6.54
C VAL A 36 5.72 6.18 6.77
N VAL A 37 6.92 6.74 6.98
CA VAL A 37 8.17 5.98 7.12
C VAL A 37 8.77 6.04 8.51
N SER A 38 9.57 5.01 8.85
CA SER A 38 10.40 5.01 10.06
C SER A 38 11.69 4.26 9.84
N GLY A 39 12.79 4.71 10.46
CA GLY A 39 14.08 4.02 10.39
C GLY A 39 14.18 2.76 11.26
N LYS A 40 13.33 2.63 12.29
CA LYS A 40 13.33 1.51 13.24
C LYS A 40 11.90 1.06 13.54
N GLY A 41 11.73 -0.23 13.81
CA GLY A 41 10.48 -0.77 14.31
C GLY A 41 10.16 -0.28 15.73
N GLY A 42 8.87 -0.23 16.07
CA GLY A 42 8.42 0.08 17.44
C GLY A 42 8.38 1.57 17.81
N VAL A 43 8.65 2.50 16.89
CA VAL A 43 8.61 3.95 17.17
C VAL A 43 7.19 4.56 17.18
N GLY A 44 6.16 3.74 16.98
CA GLY A 44 4.77 4.21 16.91
C GLY A 44 4.31 4.69 15.52
N LYS A 45 5.04 4.33 14.45
CA LYS A 45 4.69 4.67 13.06
C LYS A 45 3.23 4.38 12.72
N SER A 46 2.76 3.13 12.92
CA SER A 46 1.37 2.76 12.62
C SER A 46 0.36 3.53 13.44
N LEU A 47 0.68 3.87 14.70
CA LEU A 47 -0.17 4.72 15.52
C LEU A 47 -0.30 6.13 14.92
N VAL A 48 0.82 6.71 14.45
CA VAL A 48 0.82 7.99 13.73
C VAL A 48 -0.02 7.89 12.45
N THR A 49 0.17 6.82 11.66
CA THR A 49 -0.62 6.56 10.44
C THR A 49 -2.12 6.53 10.72
N SER A 50 -2.56 5.77 11.74
CA SER A 50 -3.97 5.73 12.16
C SER A 50 -4.49 7.10 12.61
N MET A 51 -3.70 7.85 13.38
CA MET A 51 -4.11 9.19 13.84
C MET A 51 -4.23 10.20 12.70
N LEU A 52 -3.36 10.13 11.69
CA LEU A 52 -3.45 10.95 10.48
C LEU A 52 -4.74 10.67 9.72
N ALA A 53 -5.06 9.39 9.47
CA ALA A 53 -6.29 9.00 8.81
C ALA A 53 -7.54 9.46 9.58
N VAL A 54 -7.58 9.24 10.90
CA VAL A 54 -8.67 9.72 11.76
C VAL A 54 -8.80 11.23 11.72
N THR A 55 -7.69 11.95 11.71
CA THR A 55 -7.69 13.41 11.69
C THR A 55 -8.23 13.95 10.36
N MET A 56 -7.84 13.37 9.23
CA MET A 56 -8.37 13.76 7.92
C MET A 56 -9.86 13.43 7.79
N GLN A 57 -10.28 12.25 8.26
CA GLN A 57 -11.70 11.88 8.31
C GLN A 57 -12.53 12.88 9.13
N ARG A 58 -12.02 13.28 10.31
CA ARG A 58 -12.67 14.29 11.18
C ARG A 58 -12.74 15.69 10.55
N ARG A 59 -11.81 16.01 9.65
CA ARG A 59 -11.79 17.26 8.88
C ARG A 59 -12.73 17.23 7.67
N GLY A 60 -13.43 16.12 7.44
CA GLY A 60 -14.38 15.97 6.33
C GLY A 60 -13.76 15.46 5.04
N TYR A 61 -12.50 15.01 5.06
CA TYR A 61 -11.84 14.37 3.92
C TYR A 61 -12.05 12.85 3.96
N GLN A 62 -12.24 12.22 2.81
CA GLN A 62 -12.25 10.76 2.72
C GLN A 62 -10.83 10.22 2.88
N ALA A 63 -10.57 9.52 3.98
CA ALA A 63 -9.27 8.96 4.28
C ALA A 63 -9.20 7.45 4.01
N ALA A 64 -8.03 6.98 3.59
CA ALA A 64 -7.72 5.56 3.47
C ALA A 64 -6.35 5.23 4.08
N VAL A 65 -6.18 3.98 4.51
CA VAL A 65 -4.89 3.44 4.96
C VAL A 65 -4.55 2.19 4.16
N LEU A 66 -3.38 2.21 3.54
CA LEU A 66 -2.75 1.03 2.92
C LEU A 66 -1.59 0.59 3.80
N ASP A 67 -1.78 -0.51 4.52
CA ASP A 67 -0.80 -1.05 5.45
C ASP A 67 0.14 -2.04 4.74
N ALA A 68 1.40 -1.61 4.60
CA ALA A 68 2.49 -2.40 4.04
C ALA A 68 3.41 -2.97 5.15
N ASP A 69 3.11 -2.74 6.43
CA ASP A 69 3.91 -3.18 7.56
C ASP A 69 3.38 -4.51 8.12
N ILE A 70 3.96 -5.60 7.64
CA ILE A 70 3.59 -6.96 8.07
C ILE A 70 4.07 -7.28 9.50
N THR A 71 4.92 -6.44 10.12
CA THR A 71 5.53 -6.78 11.41
C THR A 71 4.55 -6.73 12.60
N GLY A 72 3.28 -6.37 12.37
CA GLY A 72 2.16 -6.69 13.27
C GLY A 72 0.82 -6.14 12.77
N PRO A 73 -0.33 -6.64 13.27
CA PRO A 73 -1.67 -6.22 12.84
C PRO A 73 -2.08 -4.83 13.37
N SER A 74 -1.13 -3.90 13.51
CA SER A 74 -1.29 -2.65 14.23
C SER A 74 -2.44 -1.80 13.69
N ILE A 75 -2.55 -1.65 12.36
CA ILE A 75 -3.58 -0.83 11.72
C ILE A 75 -4.97 -1.48 11.79
N PRO A 76 -5.21 -2.71 11.28
CA PRO A 76 -6.53 -3.35 11.40
C PRO A 76 -7.01 -3.42 12.85
N LYS A 77 -6.12 -3.77 13.79
CA LYS A 77 -6.44 -3.86 15.22
C LYS A 77 -6.78 -2.51 15.83
N ALA A 78 -6.04 -1.44 15.49
CA ALA A 78 -6.33 -0.09 15.96
C ALA A 78 -7.73 0.38 15.52
N PHE A 79 -8.19 -0.07 14.35
CA PHE A 79 -9.52 0.24 13.83
C PHE A 79 -10.61 -0.78 14.19
N GLY A 80 -10.27 -1.87 14.88
CA GLY A 80 -11.21 -2.92 15.26
C GLY A 80 -11.74 -3.73 14.07
N LEU A 81 -10.96 -3.82 12.99
CA LEU A 81 -11.27 -4.62 11.81
C LEU A 81 -10.80 -6.06 12.03
N LYS A 82 -11.54 -7.03 11.48
CA LYS A 82 -11.28 -8.47 11.65
C LYS A 82 -10.78 -9.07 10.33
N SER A 83 -9.96 -10.12 10.41
CA SER A 83 -9.60 -10.92 9.24
C SER A 83 -10.84 -11.44 8.50
N GLY A 84 -10.72 -11.60 7.18
CA GLY A 84 -11.82 -12.06 6.33
C GLY A 84 -12.89 -10.99 6.05
N SER A 85 -12.70 -9.74 6.46
CA SER A 85 -13.61 -8.63 6.16
C SER A 85 -13.40 -7.99 4.78
N VAL A 86 -12.47 -8.52 3.99
CA VAL A 86 -12.22 -8.06 2.62
C VAL A 86 -13.20 -8.80 1.70
N GLU A 87 -14.04 -8.04 1.01
CA GLU A 87 -15.00 -8.59 0.05
C GLU A 87 -14.40 -8.53 -1.36
N GLY A 88 -14.69 -9.52 -2.21
CA GLY A 88 -14.21 -9.58 -3.59
C GLY A 88 -15.36 -9.61 -4.59
N SER A 89 -15.16 -8.97 -5.74
CA SER A 89 -16.06 -9.05 -6.90
C SER A 89 -15.27 -9.04 -8.22
N GLU A 90 -15.97 -9.08 -9.35
CA GLU A 90 -15.37 -8.88 -10.68
C GLU A 90 -14.68 -7.52 -10.84
N LEU A 91 -15.08 -6.51 -10.05
CA LEU A 91 -14.46 -5.18 -10.07
C LEU A 91 -13.14 -5.11 -9.28
N GLY A 92 -12.87 -6.10 -8.43
CA GLY A 92 -11.70 -6.14 -7.56
C GLY A 92 -12.06 -6.36 -6.09
N MET A 93 -11.12 -6.01 -5.21
CA MET A 93 -11.27 -6.14 -3.76
C MET A 93 -11.87 -4.87 -3.16
N PHE A 94 -12.81 -5.00 -2.23
CA PHE A 94 -13.35 -3.89 -1.47
C PHE A 94 -12.69 -3.83 -0.09
N PRO A 95 -12.06 -2.70 0.27
CA PRO A 95 -11.45 -2.57 1.57
C PRO A 95 -12.53 -2.46 2.64
N PRO A 96 -12.40 -3.14 3.79
CA PRO A 96 -13.29 -2.90 4.91
C PRO A 96 -13.21 -1.44 5.35
N LYS A 97 -14.36 -0.94 5.82
CA LYS A 97 -14.49 0.43 6.34
C LYS A 97 -14.58 0.42 7.85
N THR A 98 -13.90 1.37 8.46
CA THR A 98 -14.07 1.67 9.89
C THR A 98 -15.46 2.23 10.16
N LYS A 99 -15.87 2.31 11.44
CA LYS A 99 -17.15 2.95 11.84
C LYS A 99 -17.29 4.40 11.34
N THR A 100 -16.19 5.09 11.09
CA THR A 100 -16.17 6.47 10.62
C THR A 100 -15.99 6.59 9.10
N GLY A 101 -15.94 5.47 8.37
CA GLY A 101 -15.85 5.45 6.90
C GLY A 101 -14.44 5.37 6.31
N ILE A 102 -13.38 5.32 7.14
CA ILE A 102 -11.99 5.18 6.67
C ILE A 102 -11.83 3.81 6.00
N GLU A 103 -11.32 3.77 4.78
CA GLU A 103 -11.02 2.54 4.03
C GLU A 103 -9.66 1.99 4.46
N VAL A 104 -9.57 0.71 4.80
CA VAL A 104 -8.33 0.11 5.28
C VAL A 104 -8.03 -1.18 4.53
N MET A 105 -6.83 -1.29 3.96
CA MET A 105 -6.31 -2.56 3.44
C MET A 105 -4.99 -2.88 4.11
N SER A 106 -4.83 -4.14 4.51
CA SER A 106 -3.62 -4.66 5.16
C SER A 106 -3.46 -6.12 4.77
N VAL A 107 -2.21 -6.58 4.67
CA VAL A 107 -1.92 -8.01 4.47
C VAL A 107 -2.51 -8.84 5.61
N ASN A 108 -2.54 -8.30 6.83
CA ASN A 108 -3.07 -9.00 8.01
C ASN A 108 -4.58 -9.29 7.92
N LEU A 109 -5.33 -8.55 7.09
CA LEU A 109 -6.76 -8.81 6.89
C LEU A 109 -7.03 -10.07 6.05
N LEU A 110 -6.04 -10.53 5.29
CA LEU A 110 -6.13 -11.72 4.44
C LEU A 110 -5.63 -13.00 5.14
N ILE A 111 -5.08 -12.88 6.34
CA ILE A 111 -4.57 -14.02 7.11
C ILE A 111 -5.67 -14.43 8.09
N ASP A 112 -6.26 -15.60 7.86
CA ASP A 112 -7.34 -16.14 8.70
C ASP A 112 -6.87 -16.52 10.12
N ASP A 113 -5.58 -16.76 10.29
CA ASP A 113 -4.98 -17.25 11.54
C ASP A 113 -3.67 -16.53 11.85
N GLU A 114 -3.76 -15.45 12.64
CA GLU A 114 -2.61 -14.66 13.09
C GLU A 114 -1.63 -15.46 13.96
N THR A 115 -2.02 -16.64 14.46
CA THR A 115 -1.15 -17.47 15.31
C THR A 115 -0.20 -18.36 14.50
N LYS A 116 -0.42 -18.48 13.19
CA LYS A 116 0.46 -19.22 12.29
C LYS A 116 1.60 -18.33 11.80
N PRO A 117 2.86 -18.67 12.09
CA PRO A 117 3.99 -17.90 11.59
C PRO A 117 4.08 -18.07 10.06
N VAL A 118 3.66 -17.04 9.32
CA VAL A 118 3.86 -16.96 7.86
C VAL A 118 5.17 -16.23 7.61
N VAL A 119 6.11 -16.89 6.92
CA VAL A 119 7.38 -16.27 6.52
C VAL A 119 7.14 -15.40 5.29
N TRP A 120 7.01 -14.10 5.50
CA TRP A 120 6.87 -13.13 4.42
C TRP A 120 8.24 -12.73 3.88
N ARG A 121 8.50 -13.03 2.61
CA ARG A 121 9.72 -12.55 1.92
C ARG A 121 9.46 -11.16 1.34
N GLY A 122 10.44 -10.26 1.40
CA GLY A 122 10.33 -8.87 0.94
C GLY A 122 9.65 -8.70 -0.44
N PRO A 123 10.06 -9.44 -1.49
CA PRO A 123 9.41 -9.35 -2.80
C PRO A 123 7.92 -9.72 -2.79
N VAL A 124 7.51 -10.66 -1.94
CA VAL A 124 6.09 -11.03 -1.78
C VAL A 124 5.32 -9.87 -1.16
N ILE A 125 5.86 -9.25 -0.11
CA ILE A 125 5.24 -8.08 0.55
C ILE A 125 5.06 -6.94 -0.45
N ALA A 126 6.14 -6.58 -1.14
CA ALA A 126 6.10 -5.51 -2.12
C ALA A 126 5.12 -5.80 -3.27
N GLY A 127 5.07 -7.06 -3.73
CA GLY A 127 4.08 -7.53 -4.70
C GLY A 127 2.65 -7.41 -4.19
N THR A 128 2.37 -7.79 -2.95
CA THR A 128 1.04 -7.67 -2.33
C THR A 128 0.61 -6.21 -2.19
N VAL A 129 1.51 -5.31 -1.77
CA VAL A 129 1.19 -3.87 -1.67
C VAL A 129 0.89 -3.30 -3.06
N LYS A 130 1.67 -3.69 -4.08
CA LYS A 130 1.42 -3.33 -5.48
C LYS A 130 0.07 -3.85 -5.97
N GLN A 131 -0.28 -5.08 -5.58
CA GLN A 131 -1.58 -5.67 -5.89
C GLN A 131 -2.71 -4.92 -5.20
N PHE A 132 -2.56 -4.54 -3.93
CA PHE A 132 -3.57 -3.74 -3.24
C PHE A 132 -3.79 -2.38 -3.88
N TRP A 133 -2.74 -1.76 -4.39
CA TRP A 133 -2.89 -0.53 -5.18
C TRP A 133 -3.69 -0.76 -6.48
N SER A 134 -3.50 -1.91 -7.13
CA SER A 134 -4.01 -2.16 -8.48
C SER A 134 -5.41 -2.77 -8.50
N ASP A 135 -5.72 -3.62 -7.52
CA ASP A 135 -6.90 -4.47 -7.50
C ASP A 135 -7.95 -4.00 -6.49
N VAL A 136 -7.57 -3.21 -5.47
CA VAL A 136 -8.54 -2.69 -4.50
C VAL A 136 -9.29 -1.51 -5.10
N VAL A 137 -10.62 -1.55 -4.96
CA VAL A 137 -11.53 -0.47 -5.32
C VAL A 137 -11.53 0.57 -4.19
N TRP A 138 -10.50 1.40 -4.16
CA TRP A 138 -10.47 2.64 -3.40
C TRP A 138 -11.51 3.59 -3.97
N ASN A 139 -12.50 4.08 -3.22
CA ASN A 139 -13.54 4.95 -3.81
C ASN A 139 -12.97 6.37 -4.11
N ASP A 140 -13.71 7.44 -3.80
CA ASP A 140 -13.21 8.81 -3.89
C ASP A 140 -12.39 9.17 -2.63
N VAL A 141 -11.12 8.75 -2.57
CA VAL A 141 -10.21 9.00 -1.46
C VAL A 141 -9.48 10.34 -1.65
N ASP A 142 -9.59 11.23 -0.67
CA ASP A 142 -8.86 12.49 -0.64
C ASP A 142 -7.41 12.29 -0.17
N TYR A 143 -7.22 11.49 0.89
CA TYR A 143 -5.91 11.22 1.48
C TYR A 143 -5.73 9.73 1.78
N MET A 144 -4.80 9.10 1.09
CA MET A 144 -4.31 7.76 1.41
C MET A 144 -3.00 7.85 2.18
N PHE A 145 -2.94 7.18 3.32
CA PHE A 145 -1.72 7.02 4.10
C PHE A 145 -1.18 5.59 3.91
N VAL A 146 0.06 5.47 3.47
CA VAL A 146 0.73 4.17 3.28
C VAL A 146 1.60 3.90 4.51
N ASP A 147 1.26 2.90 5.32
CA ASP A 147 2.08 2.51 6.48
C ASP A 147 3.25 1.67 6.01
N MET A 148 4.43 2.28 5.86
CA MET A 148 5.59 1.60 5.27
C MET A 148 6.23 0.65 6.29
N PRO A 149 6.82 -0.49 5.90
CA PRO A 149 7.59 -1.31 6.82
C PRO A 149 8.83 -0.54 7.33
N PRO A 150 9.37 -0.88 8.52
CA PRO A 150 10.50 -0.16 9.10
C PRO A 150 11.80 -0.37 8.31
N GLY A 151 12.69 0.62 8.37
CA GLY A 151 14.02 0.59 7.77
C GLY A 151 14.04 1.06 6.31
N THR A 152 15.14 0.76 5.63
CA THR A 152 15.42 1.20 4.25
C THR A 152 15.70 0.00 3.32
N GLY A 153 15.07 -1.14 3.60
CA GLY A 153 15.25 -2.36 2.81
C GLY A 153 14.52 -2.30 1.46
N ASP A 154 14.44 -3.45 0.79
CA ASP A 154 13.86 -3.54 -0.56
C ASP A 154 12.36 -3.24 -0.60
N VAL A 155 11.62 -3.52 0.48
CA VAL A 155 10.16 -3.32 0.51
C VAL A 155 9.78 -1.84 0.46
N PRO A 156 10.30 -0.95 1.34
CA PRO A 156 10.04 0.48 1.21
C PRO A 156 10.44 1.02 -0.18
N LEU A 157 11.61 0.63 -0.69
CA LEU A 157 12.10 1.08 -1.99
C LEU A 157 11.17 0.67 -3.14
N THR A 158 10.71 -0.58 -3.15
CA THR A 158 9.81 -1.07 -4.20
C THR A 158 8.46 -0.36 -4.14
N VAL A 159 7.94 -0.09 -2.95
CA VAL A 159 6.69 0.67 -2.77
C VAL A 159 6.86 2.10 -3.27
N PHE A 160 7.99 2.77 -2.95
CA PHE A 160 8.33 4.11 -3.47
C PHE A 160 8.37 4.17 -5.00
N GLN A 161 8.85 3.10 -5.65
CA GLN A 161 8.91 3.03 -7.12
C GLN A 161 7.57 2.65 -7.76
N SER A 162 6.70 1.96 -7.00
CA SER A 162 5.46 1.37 -7.53
C SER A 162 4.23 2.24 -7.30
N LEU A 163 4.22 3.09 -6.27
CA LEU A 163 3.07 3.92 -5.92
C LEU A 163 3.35 5.40 -6.22
N PRO A 164 2.35 6.17 -6.69
CA PRO A 164 2.52 7.59 -7.00
C PRO A 164 2.46 8.43 -5.72
N LEU A 165 3.52 8.39 -4.90
CA LEU A 165 3.56 9.16 -3.65
C LEU A 165 3.68 10.67 -3.91
N ASP A 166 2.84 11.45 -3.23
CA ASP A 166 2.89 12.92 -3.19
C ASP A 166 3.83 13.45 -2.09
N GLY A 167 4.15 12.64 -1.07
CA GLY A 167 4.99 13.04 0.05
C GLY A 167 5.31 11.91 1.03
N ILE A 168 6.21 12.20 1.98
CA ILE A 168 6.61 11.35 3.11
C ILE A 168 6.49 12.09 4.44
#